data_AF-B1ZS46-F1
#
_entry.id   AF-B1ZS46-F1
#
_cell.length_a   1.000
_cell.length_b   1.000
_cell.length_c   1.000
_cell.angle_alpha   90.00
_cell.angle_beta   90.00
_cell.angle_gamma   90.00
#
_symmetry.space_group_name_H-M   'P 1'
#
loop_
_entity.id
_entity.type
_entity.pdbx_description
1 polymer ?
#
loop_
_entity_poly.entity_id
_entity_poly.type
_entity_poly.pdbx_seq_one_letter_code
_entity_poly.pdbx_strand_id
1 'polypeptide(L)'
;MNPPSIQIPEALNQHLSANASDDLPSTASYVDRGAELITPEAIRALMQLRPQLQAKIDAINDSELLRQRLELLATYFDDTCDAGPTDPQLQHEVAFALLYFLKGFDRIPDTVPEIGLLDDAMIVQTVLQRHSTGLQAHWLRNRRVWPAAAAGQ
;
A
#
# COMPACT_ATOMS: atom_id res chain seq x y z
N MET A 1 10.55 -28.95 3.99
CA MET A 1 9.89 -27.71 4.43
C MET A 1 9.44 -26.97 3.19
N ASN A 2 8.13 -26.96 2.89
CA ASN A 2 7.61 -26.07 1.85
C ASN A 2 7.68 -24.62 2.37
N PRO A 3 8.06 -23.62 1.55
CA PRO A 3 7.86 -22.25 1.95
C PRO A 3 6.36 -22.03 2.23
N PRO A 4 5.97 -21.21 3.21
CA PRO A 4 4.58 -20.85 3.39
C PRO A 4 4.13 -20.18 2.09
N SER A 5 3.29 -20.85 1.31
CA SER A 5 2.52 -20.20 0.26
C SER A 5 1.79 -19.07 0.94
N ILE A 6 2.16 -17.83 0.64
CA ILE A 6 1.52 -16.66 1.23
C ILE A 6 0.09 -16.62 0.70
N GLN A 7 -0.84 -17.20 1.47
CA GLN A 7 -2.26 -17.31 1.10
C GLN A 7 -2.94 -15.99 1.43
N ILE A 8 -2.87 -15.04 0.48
CA ILE A 8 -3.77 -13.89 0.47
C ILE A 8 -5.17 -14.43 0.15
N PRO A 9 -6.24 -13.97 0.85
CA PRO A 9 -7.60 -14.43 0.58
C PRO A 9 -7.96 -14.25 -0.90
N GLU A 10 -8.63 -15.24 -1.47
CA GLU A 10 -8.92 -15.28 -2.92
C GLU A 10 -9.71 -14.05 -3.37
N ALA A 11 -10.68 -13.59 -2.58
CA ALA A 11 -11.45 -12.38 -2.88
C ALA A 11 -10.56 -11.12 -2.98
N LEU A 12 -9.61 -10.97 -2.07
CA LEU A 12 -8.62 -9.88 -2.11
C LEU A 12 -7.71 -10.04 -3.33
N ASN A 13 -7.25 -11.25 -3.63
CA ASN A 13 -6.47 -11.52 -4.82
C ASN A 13 -7.23 -11.16 -6.11
N GLN A 14 -8.51 -11.53 -6.22
CA GLN A 14 -9.37 -11.17 -7.34
C GLN A 14 -9.54 -9.64 -7.45
N HIS A 15 -9.78 -8.96 -6.33
CA HIS A 15 -9.93 -7.49 -6.30
C HIS A 15 -8.65 -6.76 -6.71
N LEU A 16 -7.49 -7.24 -6.25
CA LEU A 16 -6.18 -6.72 -6.67
C LEU A 16 -5.88 -7.00 -8.16
N SER A 17 -6.47 -8.05 -8.75
CA SER A 17 -6.35 -8.36 -10.19
C SER A 17 -7.29 -7.52 -11.06
N ALA A 18 -8.44 -7.14 -10.52
CA ALA A 18 -9.40 -6.27 -11.19
C ALA A 18 -8.75 -4.89 -11.37
N ASN A 19 -8.58 -4.48 -12.64
CA ASN A 19 -8.02 -3.16 -12.93
C ASN A 19 -8.96 -2.09 -12.37
N ALA A 20 -8.40 -1.02 -11.82
CA ALA A 20 -9.16 0.17 -11.43
C ALA A 20 -9.88 0.85 -12.62
N SER A 21 -9.63 0.37 -13.85
CA SER A 21 -10.08 0.95 -15.11
C SER A 21 -11.36 0.31 -15.71
N ASP A 22 -11.84 -0.84 -15.21
CA ASP A 22 -12.88 -1.63 -15.91
C ASP A 22 -14.33 -1.32 -15.51
N ASP A 23 -14.54 -0.52 -14.46
CA ASP A 23 -15.84 0.06 -14.10
C ASP A 23 -15.50 1.38 -13.40
N LEU A 24 -16.37 2.40 -13.38
CA LEU A 24 -16.06 3.71 -12.79
C LEU A 24 -16.54 3.85 -11.33
N PRO A 25 -15.97 3.17 -10.32
CA PRO A 25 -15.83 3.75 -9.00
C PRO A 25 -14.54 4.60 -8.94
N SER A 26 -14.62 5.80 -8.35
CA SER A 26 -13.44 6.61 -8.03
C SER A 26 -12.38 5.77 -7.31
N THR A 27 -11.08 6.04 -7.50
CA THR A 27 -9.96 5.36 -6.83
C THR A 27 -10.19 5.18 -5.32
N ALA A 28 -10.84 6.16 -4.68
CA ALA A 28 -11.26 6.08 -3.29
C ALA A 28 -12.19 4.90 -2.97
N SER A 29 -13.21 4.65 -3.79
CA SER A 29 -14.13 3.52 -3.63
C SER A 29 -13.48 2.18 -3.94
N TYR A 30 -12.48 2.16 -4.84
CA TYR A 30 -11.68 0.95 -5.10
C TYR A 30 -10.81 0.58 -3.90
N VAL A 31 -10.15 1.58 -3.30
CA VAL A 31 -9.35 1.42 -2.07
C VAL A 31 -10.24 1.02 -0.88
N ASP A 32 -11.39 1.67 -0.72
CA ASP A 32 -12.35 1.38 0.34
C ASP A 32 -12.82 -0.09 0.30
N ARG A 33 -13.29 -0.56 -0.87
CA ARG A 33 -13.65 -1.97 -1.08
C ARG A 33 -12.47 -2.92 -0.89
N GLY A 34 -11.28 -2.52 -1.33
CA GLY A 34 -10.06 -3.30 -1.17
C GLY A 34 -9.67 -3.46 0.30
N ALA A 35 -9.84 -2.41 1.10
CA ALA A 35 -9.58 -2.41 2.53
C ALA A 35 -10.56 -3.29 3.31
N GLU A 36 -11.82 -3.38 2.90
CA GLU A 36 -12.79 -4.31 3.50
C GLU A 36 -12.38 -5.79 3.33
N LEU A 37 -11.62 -6.11 2.28
CA LEU A 37 -11.12 -7.45 2.00
C LEU A 37 -9.80 -7.77 2.73
N ILE A 38 -9.21 -6.80 3.43
CA ILE A 38 -8.00 -7.02 4.21
C ILE A 38 -8.33 -7.83 5.46
N THR A 39 -7.80 -9.04 5.49
CA THR A 39 -7.88 -9.92 6.65
C THR A 39 -6.57 -9.86 7.46
N PRO A 40 -6.57 -10.28 8.73
CA PRO A 40 -5.33 -10.44 9.50
C PRO A 40 -4.31 -11.37 8.81
N GLU A 41 -4.77 -12.32 7.99
CA GLU A 41 -3.89 -13.16 7.17
C GLU A 41 -3.20 -12.35 6.07
N ALA A 42 -3.91 -11.43 5.42
CA ALA A 42 -3.32 -10.51 4.44
C ALA A 42 -2.30 -9.56 5.07
N ILE A 43 -2.55 -9.09 6.30
CA ILE A 43 -1.59 -8.30 7.08
C ILE A 43 -0.32 -9.11 7.36
N ARG A 44 -0.47 -10.35 7.84
CA ARG A 44 0.67 -11.26 8.09
C ARG A 44 1.43 -11.58 6.82
N ALA A 45 0.72 -11.80 5.71
CA ALA A 45 1.29 -11.98 4.38
C ALA A 45 2.15 -10.77 3.98
N LEU A 46 1.61 -9.55 4.13
CA LEU A 46 2.34 -8.32 3.83
C LEU A 46 3.59 -8.15 4.69
N MET A 47 3.56 -8.53 5.97
CA MET A 47 4.76 -8.54 6.82
C MET A 47 5.84 -9.50 6.29
N GLN A 48 5.46 -10.70 5.84
CA GLN A 48 6.41 -11.65 5.24
C GLN A 48 6.96 -11.15 3.90
N LEU A 49 6.14 -10.40 3.15
CA LEU A 49 6.48 -9.81 1.87
C LEU A 49 7.18 -8.44 1.99
N ARG A 50 7.30 -7.90 3.20
CA ARG A 50 7.93 -6.60 3.49
C ARG A 50 9.32 -6.42 2.88
N PRO A 51 10.26 -7.39 2.95
CA PRO A 51 11.57 -7.22 2.31
C PRO A 51 11.47 -7.11 0.78
N GLN A 52 10.55 -7.85 0.15
CA GLN A 52 10.31 -7.77 -1.31
C GLN A 52 9.69 -6.43 -1.69
N LEU A 53 8.73 -5.95 -0.89
CA LEU A 53 8.15 -4.62 -1.02
C LEU A 53 9.22 -3.53 -0.93
N GLN A 54 10.14 -3.61 0.05
CA GLN A 54 11.20 -2.63 0.20
C GLN A 54 12.16 -2.64 -1.01
N ALA A 55 12.56 -3.81 -1.50
CA ALA A 55 13.38 -3.91 -2.71
C ALA A 55 12.67 -3.30 -3.93
N LYS A 56 11.35 -3.47 -4.04
CA LYS A 56 10.56 -2.87 -5.12
C LYS A 56 10.49 -1.34 -5.01
N ILE A 57 10.31 -0.81 -3.80
CA ILE A 57 10.31 0.63 -3.53
C ILE A 57 11.67 1.23 -3.90
N ASP A 58 12.77 0.56 -3.52
CA ASP A 58 14.13 0.99 -3.85
C ASP A 58 14.43 0.96 -5.36
N ALA A 59 13.83 0.01 -6.08
CA ALA A 59 13.93 -0.07 -7.53
C ALA A 59 13.20 1.07 -8.28
N ILE A 60 12.34 1.85 -7.62
CA ILE A 60 11.69 3.03 -8.21
C ILE A 60 12.74 4.14 -8.37
N ASN A 61 13.25 4.30 -9.59
CA ASN A 61 14.18 5.37 -9.93
C ASN A 61 13.49 6.57 -10.60
N ASP A 62 12.33 6.37 -11.21
CA ASP A 62 11.59 7.40 -11.96
C ASP A 62 10.83 8.41 -11.09
N SER A 63 10.51 8.07 -9.84
CA SER A 63 9.70 8.95 -8.98
C SER A 63 10.11 8.86 -7.52
N GLU A 64 10.96 9.80 -7.10
CA GLU A 64 11.36 9.93 -5.70
C GLU A 64 10.15 10.24 -4.79
N LEU A 65 9.19 11.00 -5.29
CA LEU A 65 7.96 11.32 -4.57
C LEU A 65 7.14 10.07 -4.26
N LEU A 66 6.93 9.20 -5.25
CA LEU A 66 6.21 7.94 -5.06
C LEU A 66 6.95 7.03 -4.08
N ARG A 67 8.27 6.93 -4.24
CA ARG A 67 9.14 6.17 -3.33
C ARG A 67 8.92 6.62 -1.88
N GLN A 68 9.08 7.91 -1.61
CA GLN A 68 8.91 8.47 -0.26
C GLN A 68 7.50 8.21 0.31
N ARG A 69 6.47 8.29 -0.52
CA ARG A 69 5.08 8.02 -0.10
C ARG A 69 4.85 6.55 0.26
N LEU A 70 5.38 5.62 -0.54
CA LEU A 70 5.33 4.19 -0.24
C LEU A 70 6.11 3.86 1.04
N GLU A 71 7.29 4.46 1.24
CA GLU A 71 8.06 4.30 2.47
C GLU A 71 7.30 4.82 3.69
N LEU A 72 6.59 5.94 3.55
CA LEU A 72 5.72 6.47 4.59
C LEU A 72 4.63 5.45 4.95
N LEU A 73 3.85 4.98 3.97
CA LEU A 73 2.79 4.01 4.20
C LEU A 73 3.33 2.72 4.84
N ALA A 74 4.48 2.24 4.37
CA ALA A 74 5.08 1.02 4.88
C ALA A 74 5.67 1.18 6.29
N THR A 75 6.15 2.38 6.63
CA THR A 75 6.55 2.74 8.00
C THR A 75 5.36 2.77 8.94
N TYR A 76 4.23 3.37 8.52
CA TYR A 76 2.99 3.36 9.30
C TYR A 76 2.51 1.93 9.55
N PHE A 77 2.50 1.10 8.51
CA PHE A 77 2.09 -0.28 8.61
C PHE A 77 2.92 -1.06 9.64
N ASP A 78 4.24 -0.91 9.61
CA ASP A 78 5.16 -1.56 10.56
C ASP A 78 4.87 -1.12 12.01
N ASP A 79 4.72 0.19 12.24
CA ASP A 79 4.41 0.75 13.57
C ASP A 79 3.05 0.27 14.10
N THR A 80 2.02 0.25 13.24
CA THR A 80 0.69 -0.26 13.63
C THR A 80 0.66 -1.76 13.84
N CYS A 81 1.60 -2.51 13.26
CA CYS A 81 1.68 -3.94 13.51
C CYS A 81 2.30 -4.25 14.88
N ASP A 82 3.20 -3.41 15.36
CA ASP A 82 3.83 -3.54 16.68
C ASP A 82 2.97 -2.93 17.79
N ALA A 83 2.50 -1.69 17.60
CA ALA A 83 1.78 -0.91 18.61
C ALA A 83 0.24 -1.04 18.55
N GLY A 84 -0.28 -1.66 17.48
CA GLY A 84 -1.71 -1.71 17.17
C GLY A 84 -2.20 -0.48 16.40
N PRO A 85 -3.19 -0.63 15.49
CA PRO A 85 -3.71 0.47 14.71
C PRO A 85 -4.50 1.46 15.57
N THR A 86 -4.27 2.76 15.37
CA THR A 86 -5.14 3.81 15.95
C THR A 86 -6.48 3.86 15.23
N ASP A 87 -6.46 3.57 13.93
CA ASP A 87 -7.65 3.43 13.10
C ASP A 87 -7.52 2.16 12.23
N PRO A 88 -8.37 1.15 12.42
CA PRO A 88 -8.26 -0.13 11.71
C PRO A 88 -8.53 0.03 10.21
N GLN A 89 -9.39 0.97 9.82
CA GLN A 89 -9.69 1.23 8.42
C GLN A 89 -8.47 1.81 7.70
N LEU A 90 -7.77 2.77 8.30
CA LEU A 90 -6.49 3.30 7.81
C LEU A 90 -5.44 2.22 7.68
N GLN A 91 -5.29 1.33 8.66
CA GLN A 91 -4.36 0.20 8.56
C GLN A 91 -4.71 -0.73 7.38
N HIS A 92 -5.99 -1.02 7.18
CA HIS A 92 -6.44 -1.85 6.05
C HIS A 92 -6.21 -1.16 4.71
N GLU A 93 -6.56 0.12 4.56
CA GLU A 93 -6.33 0.89 3.33
C GLU A 93 -4.84 0.98 2.99
N VAL A 94 -3.98 1.15 4.00
CA VAL A 94 -2.52 1.12 3.83
C VAL A 94 -2.03 -0.26 3.41
N ALA A 95 -2.46 -1.32 4.09
CA ALA A 95 -2.08 -2.68 3.75
C ALA A 95 -2.51 -3.03 2.32
N PHE A 96 -3.71 -2.61 1.93
CA PHE A 96 -4.23 -2.78 0.58
C PHE A 96 -3.36 -2.09 -0.48
N ALA A 97 -3.03 -0.81 -0.28
CA ALA A 97 -2.18 -0.06 -1.20
C ALA A 97 -0.80 -0.70 -1.39
N LEU A 98 -0.19 -1.19 -0.31
CA LEU A 98 1.11 -1.86 -0.36
C LEU A 98 1.04 -3.22 -1.05
N LEU A 99 -0.04 -3.99 -0.85
CA LEU A 99 -0.29 -5.25 -1.54
C LEU A 99 -0.57 -5.05 -3.03
N TYR A 100 -1.31 -4.01 -3.39
CA TYR A 100 -1.56 -3.62 -4.78
C TYR A 100 -0.26 -3.29 -5.49
N PHE A 101 0.55 -2.43 -4.88
CA PHE A 101 1.88 -2.10 -5.38
C PHE A 101 2.72 -3.36 -5.53
N LEU A 102 2.77 -4.25 -4.54
CA LEU A 102 3.55 -5.48 -4.65
C LEU A 102 3.05 -6.39 -5.79
N LYS A 103 1.74 -6.56 -5.94
CA LYS A 103 1.15 -7.42 -6.97
C LYS A 103 1.39 -6.93 -8.39
N GLY A 104 1.46 -5.61 -8.62
CA GLY A 104 1.84 -5.05 -9.92
C GLY A 104 3.18 -5.59 -10.46
N PHE A 105 4.03 -6.17 -9.60
CA PHE A 105 5.29 -6.82 -9.99
C PHE A 105 5.11 -8.20 -10.64
N ASP A 106 4.12 -8.99 -10.18
CA ASP A 106 3.89 -10.35 -10.70
C ASP A 106 3.37 -10.34 -12.15
N ARG A 107 2.91 -9.18 -12.62
CA ARG A 107 2.28 -9.03 -13.94
C ARG A 107 3.26 -8.67 -15.07
N ILE A 108 4.53 -8.36 -14.79
CA ILE A 108 5.47 -7.88 -15.83
C ILE A 108 6.76 -8.69 -15.88
N PRO A 109 6.85 -9.68 -16.78
CA PRO A 109 8.13 -10.18 -17.27
C PRO A 109 8.79 -9.14 -18.21
N ASP A 110 9.87 -8.54 -17.72
CA ASP A 110 11.04 -8.03 -18.46
C ASP A 110 10.98 -6.84 -19.46
N THR A 111 9.89 -6.13 -19.79
CA THR A 111 10.02 -5.15 -20.93
C THR A 111 9.44 -3.74 -20.89
N VAL A 112 8.61 -3.27 -19.95
CA VAL A 112 8.26 -1.83 -19.89
C VAL A 112 7.95 -1.36 -18.46
N PRO A 113 8.86 -0.62 -17.79
CA PRO A 113 8.69 -0.17 -16.40
C PRO A 113 7.81 1.08 -16.20
N GLU A 114 7.51 1.88 -17.24
CA GLU A 114 6.94 3.24 -17.07
C GLU A 114 5.42 3.33 -16.90
N ILE A 115 4.63 2.35 -17.37
CA ILE A 115 3.15 2.52 -17.46
C ILE A 115 2.39 2.10 -16.18
N GLY A 116 3.01 1.29 -15.29
CA GLY A 116 2.32 0.74 -14.11
C GLY A 116 2.27 1.66 -12.87
N LEU A 117 3.14 2.67 -12.80
CA LEU A 117 3.33 3.46 -11.57
C LEU A 117 2.27 4.56 -11.35
N LEU A 118 1.51 4.92 -12.38
CA LEU A 118 0.51 5.98 -12.28
C LEU A 118 -0.66 5.57 -11.40
N ASP A 119 -1.20 4.37 -11.60
CA ASP A 119 -2.26 3.80 -10.76
C ASP A 119 -1.80 3.62 -9.32
N ASP A 120 -0.57 3.13 -9.13
CA ASP A 120 0.07 3.02 -7.82
C ASP A 120 0.14 4.39 -7.12
N ALA A 121 0.60 5.42 -7.84
CA ALA A 121 0.68 6.78 -7.32
C ALA A 121 -0.70 7.35 -6.97
N MET A 122 -1.73 7.08 -7.77
CA MET A 122 -3.10 7.52 -7.50
C MET A 122 -3.66 6.84 -6.26
N ILE A 123 -3.46 5.53 -6.10
CA ILE A 123 -3.92 4.76 -4.92
C ILE A 123 -3.23 5.27 -3.66
N VAL A 124 -1.90 5.38 -3.68
CA VAL A 124 -1.10 5.89 -2.56
C VAL A 124 -1.51 7.32 -2.22
N GLN A 125 -1.67 8.18 -3.22
CA GLN A 125 -2.12 9.56 -3.02
C GLN A 125 -3.52 9.60 -2.39
N THR A 126 -4.43 8.75 -2.84
CA THR A 126 -5.81 8.67 -2.31
C THR A 126 -5.81 8.31 -0.84
N VAL A 127 -5.07 7.27 -0.44
CA VAL A 127 -4.94 6.86 0.97
C VAL A 127 -4.34 7.98 1.81
N LEU A 128 -3.28 8.62 1.32
CA LEU A 128 -2.62 9.74 2.01
C LEU A 128 -3.57 10.93 2.20
N GLN A 129 -4.38 11.29 1.20
CA GLN A 129 -5.33 12.41 1.31
C GLN A 129 -6.44 12.09 2.31
N ARG A 130 -7.06 10.91 2.15
CA ARG A 130 -8.19 10.47 2.98
C ARG A 130 -7.81 10.36 4.46
N HIS A 131 -6.58 9.94 4.73
CA HIS A 131 -6.09 9.69 6.09
C HIS A 131 -4.97 10.63 6.53
N SER A 132 -4.82 11.78 5.87
CA SER A 132 -3.78 12.75 6.16
C SER A 132 -3.73 13.14 7.63
N THR A 133 -4.89 13.37 8.26
CA THR A 133 -5.00 13.70 9.68
C THR A 133 -4.55 12.55 10.59
N GLY A 134 -4.98 11.32 10.29
CA GLY A 134 -4.66 10.13 11.09
C GLY A 134 -3.17 9.78 11.01
N LEU A 135 -2.59 9.86 9.82
CA LEU A 135 -1.16 9.68 9.59
C LEU A 135 -0.35 10.78 10.29
N GLN A 136 -0.71 12.06 10.14
CA GLN A 136 -0.02 13.15 10.85
C GLN A 136 -0.06 12.97 12.38
N ALA A 137 -1.22 12.60 12.93
CA ALA A 137 -1.36 12.32 14.36
C ALA A 137 -0.46 11.17 14.82
N HIS A 138 -0.36 10.11 14.01
CA HIS A 138 0.52 8.98 14.29
C HIS A 138 2.01 9.37 14.26
N TRP A 139 2.45 10.17 13.29
CA TRP A 139 3.83 10.67 13.23
C TRP A 139 4.17 11.53 14.43
N LEU A 140 3.25 12.42 14.83
CA LEU A 140 3.42 13.26 16.01
C LEU A 140 3.53 12.42 17.29
N ARG A 141 2.70 11.37 17.42
CA ARG A 141 2.74 10.44 18.55
C ARG A 141 4.07 9.70 18.65
N ASN A 142 4.60 9.29 17.50
CA ASN A 142 5.91 8.64 17.37
C ASN A 142 7.09 9.63 17.37
N ARG A 143 6.85 10.92 17.66
CA ARG A 143 7.87 11.99 17.68
C ARG A 143 8.67 12.11 16.37
N ARG A 144 8.03 11.81 15.24
CA ARG A 144 8.62 11.94 13.90
C ARG A 144 8.13 13.23 13.22
N VAL A 145 8.97 13.78 12.36
CA VAL A 145 8.60 14.93 11.51
C VAL A 145 7.74 14.42 10.34
N TRP A 146 6.62 15.09 10.08
CA TRP A 146 5.77 14.77 8.93
C TRP A 146 6.51 15.02 7.61
N PRO A 147 6.60 14.03 6.69
CA PRO A 147 7.37 14.20 5.47
C PRO A 147 6.69 15.16 4.50
N ALA A 148 7.47 16.04 3.86
CA ALA A 148 6.94 16.97 2.84
C ALA A 148 6.30 16.22 1.65
N ALA A 149 6.79 15.03 1.29
CA ALA A 149 6.22 14.17 0.25
C ALA A 149 4.75 13.75 0.50
N ALA A 150 4.29 13.87 1.74
CA ALA A 150 2.95 13.54 2.18
C ALA A 150 2.03 14.75 2.28
N ALA A 151 2.57 15.97 2.22
CA ALA A 151 1.79 17.18 2.04
C ALA A 151 1.34 17.24 0.57
N GLY A 152 0.03 17.18 0.34
CA GLY A 152 -0.54 17.34 -1.00
C GLY A 152 -0.15 18.70 -1.58
N GLN A 153 0.49 18.69 -2.75
CA GLN A 153 0.63 19.87 -3.60
C GLN A 153 -0.58 19.92 -4.54
#